data_AF-A0A1B3N7C3-F1
#
_entry.id   AF-A0A1B3N7C3-F1
#
_cell.length_a   1.000
_cell.length_b   1.000
_cell.length_c   1.000
_cell.angle_alpha   90.00
_cell.angle_beta   90.00
_cell.angle_gamma   90.00
#
_symmetry.space_group_name_H-M   'P 1'
#
loop_
_entity.id
_entity.type
_entity.pdbx_description
1 polymer ?
#
loop_
_entity_poly.entity_id
_entity_poly.type
_entity_poly.pdbx_seq_one_letter_code
_entity_poly.pdbx_strand_id
1 'polypeptide(L)'
;MKPLPHEQPLSSSLAAWLTVALAGAVAPALAMLLLADAPAPTPLAMVAGPILAVGLMGAGMIAAAAAGRLWIGIGLALVAGAGLIGLARALGMPPLPHPMSLALAVIVAVFSFAARGALFARSAADKGWWIAVFVVGGEAAMLATALAMPGALPKWLLVLLPAQWASVAIQTALTGSGTRVAAATLIALAGTGAVTLLVARLWPRRWPYLLMFSAWLGLSALVWHWPGPPVPRAEISAGQAVTATADNGPARPACRGPSGSAGC
;
A
#
# COMPACT_ATOMS: atom_id res chain seq x y z
N MET A 1 1.79 -34.15 -29.10
CA MET A 1 1.37 -33.00 -28.27
C MET A 1 1.54 -33.40 -26.82
N LYS A 2 2.37 -32.68 -26.05
CA LYS A 2 2.64 -32.99 -24.65
C LYS A 2 1.45 -32.48 -23.81
N PRO A 3 0.81 -33.30 -22.97
CA PRO A 3 -0.29 -32.82 -22.13
C PRO A 3 0.21 -31.68 -21.24
N LEU A 4 -0.57 -30.60 -21.19
CA LEU A 4 -0.30 -29.42 -20.37
C LEU A 4 -0.21 -29.87 -18.89
N PRO A 5 0.82 -29.45 -18.12
CA PRO A 5 0.96 -29.87 -16.74
C PRO A 5 -0.20 -29.34 -15.90
N HIS A 6 -0.68 -30.24 -15.05
CA HIS A 6 -1.72 -30.17 -14.04
C HIS A 6 -1.97 -28.78 -13.44
N GLU A 7 -3.24 -28.40 -13.37
CA GLU A 7 -3.71 -27.42 -12.39
C GLU A 7 -3.19 -27.88 -11.01
N GLN A 8 -2.44 -27.02 -10.32
CA GLN A 8 -2.04 -27.31 -8.94
C GLN A 8 -3.32 -27.42 -8.11
N PRO A 9 -3.48 -28.49 -7.30
CA PRO A 9 -4.64 -28.61 -6.44
C PRO A 9 -4.69 -27.41 -5.49
N LEU A 10 -5.89 -26.87 -5.29
CA LEU A 10 -6.17 -25.91 -4.21
C LEU A 10 -5.52 -26.45 -2.93
N SER A 11 -4.68 -25.66 -2.27
CA SER A 11 -4.15 -26.12 -0.98
C SER A 11 -5.35 -26.31 -0.05
N SER A 12 -5.55 -27.55 0.40
CA SER A 12 -6.55 -27.91 1.42
C SER A 12 -6.15 -27.43 2.81
N SER A 13 -5.03 -26.71 2.93
CA SER A 13 -4.52 -26.15 4.17
C SER A 13 -5.49 -25.08 4.70
N LEU A 14 -6.26 -25.48 5.71
CA LEU A 14 -7.11 -24.56 6.48
C LEU A 14 -6.29 -23.38 7.04
N ALA A 15 -5.02 -23.61 7.40
CA ALA A 15 -4.12 -22.56 7.87
C ALA A 15 -3.90 -21.46 6.82
N ALA A 16 -3.74 -21.82 5.54
CA ALA A 16 -3.56 -20.83 4.47
C ALA A 16 -4.81 -19.94 4.35
N TRP A 17 -6.01 -20.52 4.38
CA TRP A 17 -7.27 -19.77 4.31
C TRP A 17 -7.52 -18.91 5.55
N LEU A 18 -7.17 -19.40 6.75
CA LEU A 18 -7.18 -18.57 7.95
C LEU A 18 -6.23 -17.38 7.82
N THR A 19 -5.01 -17.56 7.28
CA THR A 19 -4.08 -16.44 7.07
C THR A 19 -4.61 -15.43 6.06
N VAL A 20 -5.31 -15.86 5.00
CA VAL A 20 -5.99 -14.96 4.07
C VAL A 20 -7.04 -14.11 4.79
N ALA A 21 -7.90 -14.74 5.59
CA ALA A 21 -8.92 -14.02 6.35
C ALA A 21 -8.32 -13.05 7.37
N LEU A 22 -7.28 -13.49 8.10
CA LEU A 22 -6.60 -12.69 9.11
C LEU A 22 -5.88 -11.49 8.50
N ALA A 23 -5.00 -11.73 7.52
CA ALA A 23 -4.19 -10.67 6.90
C ALA A 23 -5.02 -9.77 5.98
N GLY A 24 -6.02 -10.33 5.30
CA GLY A 24 -6.81 -9.63 4.31
C GLY A 24 -8.00 -8.83 4.86
N ALA A 25 -8.59 -9.28 5.98
CA ALA A 25 -9.81 -8.68 6.53
C ALA A 25 -9.71 -8.35 8.02
N VAL A 26 -9.40 -9.34 8.87
CA VAL A 26 -9.49 -9.17 10.33
C VAL A 26 -8.48 -8.14 10.84
N ALA A 27 -7.21 -8.26 10.52
CA ALA A 27 -6.18 -7.33 10.99
C ALA A 27 -6.38 -5.90 10.46
N PRO A 28 -6.67 -5.68 9.15
CA PRO A 28 -7.01 -4.34 8.65
C PRO A 28 -8.28 -3.75 9.27
N ALA A 29 -9.32 -4.55 9.48
CA ALA A 29 -10.55 -4.10 10.12
C ALA A 29 -10.32 -3.71 11.59
N LEU A 30 -9.57 -4.53 12.34
CA LEU A 30 -9.18 -4.19 13.71
C LEU A 30 -8.35 -2.91 13.76
N ALA A 31 -7.40 -2.72 12.83
CA ALA A 31 -6.64 -1.48 12.75
C ALA A 31 -7.55 -0.27 12.50
N MET A 32 -8.54 -0.38 11.60
CA MET A 32 -9.53 0.66 11.37
C MET A 32 -10.37 0.97 12.61
N LEU A 33 -10.82 -0.06 13.34
CA LEU A 33 -11.61 0.11 14.57
C LEU A 33 -10.80 0.81 15.67
N LEU A 34 -9.55 0.37 15.90
CA LEU A 34 -8.67 1.00 16.89
C LEU A 34 -8.36 2.46 16.56
N LEU A 35 -8.35 2.83 15.28
CA LEU A 35 -8.13 4.21 14.83
C LEU A 35 -9.41 5.05 14.80
N ALA A 36 -10.59 4.42 14.78
CA ALA A 36 -11.87 5.14 14.83
C ALA A 36 -12.09 5.80 16.19
N ASP A 37 -11.63 5.16 17.26
CA ASP A 37 -11.73 5.66 18.64
C ASP A 37 -10.61 6.65 19.01
N ALA A 38 -9.67 6.93 18.10
CA ALA A 38 -8.59 7.88 18.36
C ALA A 38 -9.10 9.34 18.26
N PRO A 39 -8.68 10.25 19.18
CA PRO A 39 -9.18 11.62 19.22
C PRO A 39 -8.91 12.38 17.91
N ALA A 40 -9.96 13.06 17.44
CA ALA A 40 -10.08 13.72 16.14
C ALA A 40 -9.15 14.95 15.99
N PRO A 41 -8.89 15.42 14.74
CA PRO A 41 -9.69 15.21 13.55
C PRO A 41 -8.97 14.34 12.52
N THR A 42 -9.62 13.29 12.01
CA THR A 42 -9.19 12.47 10.83
C THR A 42 -8.05 11.43 10.96
N PRO A 43 -7.91 10.69 12.07
CA PRO A 43 -6.93 9.60 12.14
C PRO A 43 -7.20 8.47 11.13
N LEU A 44 -8.43 8.17 10.73
CA LEU A 44 -8.64 7.08 9.77
C LEU A 44 -8.32 7.49 8.32
N ALA A 45 -8.78 8.68 7.91
CA ALA A 45 -8.61 9.17 6.54
C ALA A 45 -7.13 9.28 6.13
N MET A 46 -6.21 9.49 7.07
CA MET A 46 -4.77 9.60 6.79
C MET A 46 -4.00 8.26 6.83
N VAL A 47 -4.52 7.13 7.38
CA VAL A 47 -3.86 5.80 7.31
C VAL A 47 -4.61 4.82 6.41
N ALA A 48 -5.80 5.17 5.94
CA ALA A 48 -6.64 4.23 5.20
C ALA A 48 -5.93 3.64 3.97
N GLY A 49 -5.07 4.40 3.28
CA GLY A 49 -4.24 3.92 2.18
C GLY A 49 -3.36 2.73 2.55
N PRO A 50 -2.42 2.87 3.50
CA PRO A 50 -1.61 1.75 4.00
C PRO A 50 -2.41 0.55 4.51
N ILE A 51 -3.49 0.78 5.26
CA ILE A 51 -4.32 -0.31 5.80
C ILE A 51 -4.98 -1.10 4.68
N LEU A 52 -5.58 -0.39 3.70
CA LEU A 52 -6.18 -1.01 2.53
C LEU A 52 -5.13 -1.72 1.67
N ALA A 53 -3.96 -1.11 1.44
CA ALA A 53 -2.89 -1.71 0.66
C ALA A 53 -2.42 -3.05 1.26
N VAL A 54 -2.19 -3.10 2.58
CA VAL A 54 -1.80 -4.32 3.29
C VAL A 54 -2.92 -5.36 3.26
N GLY A 55 -4.19 -4.96 3.45
CA GLY A 55 -5.34 -5.87 3.35
C GLY A 55 -5.51 -6.47 1.95
N LEU A 56 -5.42 -5.64 0.90
CA LEU A 56 -5.46 -6.09 -0.50
C LEU A 56 -4.27 -7.01 -0.83
N MET A 57 -3.09 -6.71 -0.30
CA MET A 57 -1.90 -7.52 -0.47
C MET A 57 -2.07 -8.88 0.23
N GLY A 58 -2.51 -8.91 1.49
CA GLY A 58 -2.78 -10.12 2.24
C GLY A 58 -3.84 -10.99 1.56
N ALA A 59 -5.01 -10.43 1.26
CA ALA A 59 -6.08 -11.16 0.59
C ALA A 59 -5.65 -11.66 -0.80
N GLY A 60 -5.06 -10.80 -1.63
CA GLY A 60 -4.75 -11.12 -3.03
C GLY A 60 -3.53 -12.01 -3.19
N MET A 61 -2.43 -11.68 -2.53
CA MET A 61 -1.16 -12.40 -2.68
C MET A 61 -1.22 -13.76 -1.99
N ILE A 62 -1.70 -13.83 -0.76
CA ILE A 62 -1.76 -15.10 -0.01
C ILE A 62 -2.80 -16.02 -0.65
N ALA A 63 -3.98 -15.52 -1.05
CA ALA A 63 -4.99 -16.38 -1.67
C ALA A 63 -4.58 -16.85 -3.07
N ALA A 64 -3.96 -16.01 -3.90
CA ALA A 64 -3.42 -16.46 -5.18
C ALA A 64 -2.30 -17.51 -5.00
N ALA A 65 -1.47 -17.35 -3.96
CA ALA A 65 -0.41 -18.30 -3.64
C ALA A 65 -0.93 -19.62 -3.08
N ALA A 66 -1.98 -19.58 -2.24
CA ALA A 66 -2.60 -20.76 -1.64
C ALA A 66 -3.46 -21.54 -2.64
N ALA A 67 -4.16 -20.83 -3.54
CA ALA A 67 -5.05 -21.46 -4.51
C ALA A 67 -4.34 -21.84 -5.82
N GLY A 68 -3.11 -21.37 -6.05
CA GLY A 68 -2.41 -21.53 -7.33
C GLY A 68 -3.10 -20.83 -8.50
N ARG A 69 -4.10 -19.97 -8.24
CA ARG A 69 -4.97 -19.38 -9.25
C ARG A 69 -5.11 -17.88 -9.05
N LEU A 70 -4.67 -17.13 -10.06
CA LEU A 70 -4.72 -15.67 -10.08
C LEU A 70 -6.11 -15.11 -9.77
N TRP A 71 -7.14 -15.64 -10.44
CA TRP A 71 -8.50 -15.11 -10.33
C TRP A 71 -9.10 -15.25 -8.94
N ILE A 72 -8.71 -16.28 -8.16
CA ILE A 72 -9.17 -16.46 -6.79
C ILE A 72 -8.59 -15.35 -5.90
N GLY A 73 -7.29 -15.06 -6.04
CA GLY A 73 -6.66 -13.93 -5.35
C GLY A 73 -7.28 -12.59 -5.74
N ILE A 74 -7.53 -12.36 -7.04
CA ILE A 74 -8.20 -11.13 -7.50
C ILE A 74 -9.59 -11.00 -6.87
N GLY A 75 -10.42 -12.05 -6.96
CA GLY A 75 -11.78 -12.03 -6.42
C GLY A 75 -11.81 -11.76 -4.92
N LEU A 76 -10.99 -12.47 -4.14
CA LEU A 76 -10.92 -12.29 -2.70
C LEU A 76 -10.38 -10.92 -2.29
N ALA A 77 -9.38 -10.40 -2.99
CA ALA A 77 -8.86 -9.07 -2.71
C ALA A 77 -9.88 -7.97 -3.04
N LEU A 78 -10.65 -8.11 -4.12
CA LEU A 78 -11.72 -7.16 -4.43
C LEU A 78 -12.84 -7.21 -3.36
N VAL A 79 -13.24 -8.40 -2.92
CA VAL A 79 -14.23 -8.56 -1.85
C VAL A 79 -13.71 -7.95 -0.53
N ALA A 80 -12.47 -8.27 -0.14
CA ALA A 80 -11.86 -7.69 1.06
C ALA A 80 -11.72 -6.16 0.95
N GLY A 81 -11.26 -5.66 -0.19
CA GLY A 81 -11.13 -4.23 -0.46
C GLY A 81 -12.47 -3.50 -0.38
N ALA A 82 -13.51 -4.02 -1.03
CA ALA A 82 -14.86 -3.47 -0.97
C ALA A 82 -15.41 -3.49 0.46
N GLY A 83 -15.20 -4.58 1.20
CA GLY A 83 -15.59 -4.71 2.60
C GLY A 83 -14.89 -3.69 3.50
N LEU A 84 -13.58 -3.52 3.35
CA LEU A 84 -12.80 -2.56 4.14
C LEU A 84 -13.14 -1.10 3.78
N ILE A 85 -13.38 -0.79 2.51
CA ILE A 85 -13.88 0.54 2.10
C ILE A 85 -15.26 0.79 2.71
N GLY A 86 -16.16 -0.21 2.65
CA GLY A 86 -17.48 -0.13 3.28
C GLY A 86 -17.39 0.10 4.78
N LEU A 87 -16.51 -0.63 5.47
CA LEU A 87 -16.24 -0.45 6.90
C LEU A 87 -15.70 0.95 7.20
N ALA A 88 -14.71 1.44 6.46
CA ALA A 88 -14.17 2.78 6.63
C ALA A 88 -15.25 3.87 6.49
N ARG A 89 -16.19 3.68 5.56
CA ARG A 89 -17.34 4.58 5.36
C ARG A 89 -18.34 4.51 6.51
N ALA A 90 -18.61 3.30 7.04
CA ALA A 90 -19.43 3.12 8.23
C ALA A 90 -18.80 3.76 9.49
N LEU A 91 -17.47 3.79 9.57
CA LEU A 91 -16.70 4.46 10.63
C LEU A 91 -16.58 5.99 10.43
N GLY A 92 -17.37 6.58 9.53
CA GLY A 92 -17.48 8.04 9.38
C GLY A 92 -16.48 8.68 8.42
N MET A 93 -15.74 7.90 7.62
CA MET A 93 -14.85 8.47 6.60
C MET A 93 -15.66 9.27 5.55
N PRO A 94 -15.27 10.50 5.18
CA PRO A 94 -16.02 11.34 4.23
C PRO A 94 -16.15 10.73 2.84
N PRO A 95 -17.11 11.23 2.02
CA PRO A 95 -17.33 10.70 0.67
C PRO A 95 -16.07 10.80 -0.19
N LEU A 96 -15.89 9.78 -1.03
CA LEU A 96 -14.72 9.63 -1.87
C LEU A 96 -14.63 10.77 -2.90
N PRO A 97 -13.58 11.60 -2.86
CA PRO A 97 -13.46 12.72 -3.80
C PRO A 97 -13.28 12.23 -5.25
N HIS A 98 -12.57 11.11 -5.45
CA HIS A 98 -12.32 10.53 -6.77
C HIS A 98 -12.56 9.00 -6.79
N PRO A 99 -13.83 8.53 -6.90
CA PRO A 99 -14.15 7.11 -6.85
C PRO A 99 -13.51 6.31 -8.01
N MET A 100 -13.41 6.90 -9.20
CA MET A 100 -12.75 6.26 -10.35
C MET A 100 -11.24 6.10 -10.16
N SER A 101 -10.59 7.09 -9.52
CA SER A 101 -9.17 7.02 -9.17
C SER A 101 -8.92 5.89 -8.17
N LEU A 102 -9.79 5.78 -7.16
CA LEU A 102 -9.70 4.72 -6.17
C LEU A 102 -9.90 3.35 -6.80
N ALA A 103 -10.92 3.20 -7.64
CA ALA A 103 -11.19 1.96 -8.35
C ALA A 103 -9.99 1.53 -9.19
N LEU A 104 -9.38 2.45 -9.94
CA LEU A 104 -8.17 2.18 -10.71
C LEU A 104 -7.00 1.74 -9.82
N ALA A 105 -6.74 2.46 -8.72
CA ALA A 105 -5.66 2.12 -7.79
C ALA A 105 -5.86 0.74 -7.17
N VAL A 106 -7.09 0.41 -6.75
CA VAL A 106 -7.46 -0.90 -6.20
C VAL A 106 -7.28 -2.00 -7.25
N ILE A 107 -7.80 -1.82 -8.47
CA ILE A 107 -7.68 -2.83 -9.54
C ILE A 107 -6.21 -3.12 -9.86
N VAL A 108 -5.39 -2.06 -10.02
CA VAL A 108 -3.96 -2.19 -10.31
C VAL A 108 -3.23 -2.87 -9.17
N ALA A 109 -3.49 -2.48 -7.92
CA ALA A 109 -2.89 -3.10 -6.74
C ALA A 109 -3.27 -4.58 -6.61
N VAL A 110 -4.56 -4.90 -6.71
CA VAL A 110 -5.08 -6.27 -6.64
C VAL A 110 -4.44 -7.15 -7.70
N PHE A 111 -4.43 -6.70 -8.96
CA PHE A 111 -3.79 -7.41 -10.05
C PHE A 111 -2.30 -7.67 -9.75
N SER A 112 -1.59 -6.64 -9.32
CA SER A 112 -0.15 -6.70 -9.03
C SER A 112 0.16 -7.68 -7.88
N PHE A 113 -0.60 -7.64 -6.79
CA PHE A 113 -0.40 -8.53 -5.64
C PHE A 113 -0.78 -9.98 -5.96
N ALA A 114 -1.91 -10.19 -6.64
CA ALA A 114 -2.34 -11.53 -7.04
C ALA A 114 -1.36 -12.15 -8.06
N ALA A 115 -0.79 -11.37 -8.98
CA ALA A 115 0.24 -11.84 -9.91
C ALA A 115 1.49 -12.35 -9.18
N ARG A 116 1.96 -11.62 -8.16
CA ARG A 116 3.08 -12.06 -7.30
C ARG A 116 2.74 -13.34 -6.53
N GLY A 117 1.54 -13.43 -5.96
CA GLY A 117 1.07 -14.64 -5.28
C GLY A 117 1.04 -15.86 -6.21
N ALA A 118 0.51 -15.70 -7.43
CA ALA A 118 0.50 -16.75 -8.44
C ALA A 118 1.91 -17.19 -8.85
N LEU A 119 2.88 -16.26 -8.90
CA LEU A 119 4.28 -16.60 -9.13
C LEU A 119 4.84 -17.46 -7.99
N PHE A 120 4.52 -17.14 -6.73
CA PHE A 120 4.97 -17.93 -5.57
C PHE A 120 4.41 -19.35 -5.56
N ALA A 121 3.14 -19.54 -5.93
CA ALA A 121 2.57 -20.88 -6.11
C ALA A 121 3.34 -21.68 -7.17
N ARG A 122 3.71 -21.03 -8.27
CA ARG A 122 4.47 -21.67 -9.35
C ARG A 122 5.91 -22.01 -8.95
N SER A 123 6.57 -21.17 -8.16
CA SER A 123 7.99 -21.35 -7.82
C SER A 123 8.23 -22.31 -6.66
N ALA A 124 7.33 -22.35 -5.67
CA ALA A 124 7.49 -23.12 -4.44
C ALA A 124 6.36 -24.14 -4.18
N ALA A 125 5.50 -24.37 -5.18
CA ALA A 125 4.38 -25.32 -5.10
C ALA A 125 3.54 -25.10 -3.83
N ASP A 126 3.28 -26.16 -3.06
CA ASP A 126 2.45 -26.14 -1.86
C ASP A 126 2.98 -25.23 -0.74
N LYS A 127 4.22 -24.73 -0.86
CA LYS A 127 4.85 -23.81 0.08
C LYS A 127 4.81 -22.35 -0.37
N GLY A 128 4.26 -22.05 -1.56
CA GLY A 128 4.20 -20.70 -2.10
C GLY A 128 3.48 -19.69 -1.19
N TRP A 129 2.46 -20.15 -0.47
CA TRP A 129 1.72 -19.29 0.46
C TRP A 129 2.55 -18.85 1.68
N TRP A 130 3.54 -19.64 2.12
CA TRP A 130 4.46 -19.20 3.18
C TRP A 130 5.32 -18.03 2.75
N ILE A 131 5.80 -18.04 1.49
CA ILE A 131 6.53 -16.91 0.91
C ILE A 131 5.65 -15.67 0.91
N ALA A 132 4.38 -15.82 0.50
CA ALA A 132 3.41 -14.72 0.54
C ALA A 132 3.24 -14.16 1.95
N VAL A 133 3.10 -15.02 2.98
CA VAL A 133 2.97 -14.61 4.38
C VAL A 133 4.19 -13.80 4.84
N PHE A 134 5.42 -14.26 4.55
CA PHE A 134 6.63 -13.52 4.94
C PHE A 134 6.74 -12.17 4.23
N VAL A 135 6.38 -12.12 2.94
CA VAL A 135 6.43 -10.88 2.16
C VAL A 135 5.37 -9.89 2.66
N VAL A 136 4.13 -10.31 2.85
CA VAL A 136 3.05 -9.46 3.37
C VAL A 136 3.38 -9.00 4.79
N GLY A 137 3.84 -9.90 5.66
CA GLY A 137 4.22 -9.55 7.03
C GLY A 137 5.40 -8.58 7.09
N GLY A 138 6.42 -8.79 6.26
CA GLY A 138 7.58 -7.90 6.16
C GLY A 138 7.21 -6.50 5.68
N GLU A 139 6.42 -6.39 4.60
CA GLU A 139 5.96 -5.09 4.11
C GLU A 139 5.01 -4.41 5.10
N ALA A 140 4.10 -5.14 5.74
CA ALA A 140 3.24 -4.61 6.79
C ALA A 140 4.05 -4.07 7.98
N ALA A 141 5.09 -4.79 8.41
CA ALA A 141 5.97 -4.35 9.50
C ALA A 141 6.77 -3.10 9.11
N MET A 142 7.29 -3.03 7.88
CA MET A 142 8.01 -1.85 7.39
C MET A 142 7.08 -0.64 7.29
N LEU A 143 5.86 -0.80 6.77
CA LEU A 143 4.87 0.28 6.72
C LEU A 143 4.42 0.72 8.12
N ALA A 144 4.16 -0.22 9.02
CA ALA A 144 3.83 0.08 10.42
C ALA A 144 4.98 0.85 11.10
N THR A 145 6.23 0.44 10.87
CA THR A 145 7.41 1.15 11.39
C THR A 145 7.52 2.55 10.81
N ALA A 146 7.32 2.71 9.49
CA ALA A 146 7.33 4.02 8.84
C ALA A 146 6.23 4.95 9.36
N LEU A 147 5.08 4.39 9.77
CA LEU A 147 3.96 5.15 10.34
C LEU A 147 4.19 5.50 11.82
N ALA A 148 4.72 4.56 12.61
CA ALA A 148 4.95 4.75 14.05
C ALA A 148 6.19 5.62 14.33
N MET A 149 7.23 5.49 13.51
CA MET A 149 8.51 6.18 13.66
C MET A 149 8.93 6.81 12.32
N PRO A 150 8.38 7.99 11.98
CA PRO A 150 8.74 8.69 10.76
C PRO A 150 10.25 8.96 10.70
N GLY A 151 10.89 8.56 9.59
CA GLY A 151 12.34 8.72 9.39
C GLY A 151 13.21 7.58 9.91
N ALA A 152 12.66 6.60 10.64
CA ALA A 152 13.41 5.43 11.09
C ALA A 152 13.84 4.51 9.93
N LEU A 153 13.07 4.49 8.84
CA LEU A 153 13.40 3.73 7.63
C LEU A 153 13.93 4.66 6.53
N PRO A 154 14.98 4.25 5.81
CA PRO A 154 15.52 5.06 4.75
C PRO A 154 14.55 5.11 3.56
N LYS A 155 14.44 6.28 2.92
CA LYS A 155 13.50 6.51 1.81
C LYS A 155 13.68 5.52 0.66
N TRP A 156 14.93 5.12 0.37
CA TRP A 156 15.22 4.17 -0.71
C TRP A 156 14.56 2.82 -0.48
N LEU A 157 14.44 2.40 0.79
CA LEU A 157 13.77 1.16 1.15
C LEU A 157 12.27 1.28 0.86
N LEU A 158 11.62 2.37 1.26
CA LEU A 158 10.18 2.57 1.02
C LEU A 158 9.82 2.59 -0.47
N VAL A 159 10.71 3.08 -1.32
CA VAL A 159 10.53 3.08 -2.79
C VAL A 159 10.65 1.68 -3.40
N LEU A 160 11.22 0.72 -2.68
CA LEU A 160 11.27 -0.68 -3.10
C LEU A 160 9.97 -1.43 -2.76
N LEU A 161 9.10 -0.92 -1.88
CA LEU A 161 7.92 -1.64 -1.39
C LEU A 161 6.70 -1.49 -2.31
N PRO A 162 6.21 -2.57 -2.93
CA PRO A 162 4.92 -2.57 -3.63
C PRO A 162 3.73 -2.13 -2.78
N ALA A 163 3.68 -2.52 -1.50
CA ALA A 163 2.64 -2.09 -0.57
C ALA A 163 2.69 -0.57 -0.35
N GLN A 164 3.88 0.04 -0.35
CA GLN A 164 4.02 1.49 -0.28
C GLN A 164 3.51 2.17 -1.55
N TRP A 165 3.78 1.62 -2.73
CA TRP A 165 3.23 2.17 -3.98
C TRP A 165 1.71 2.14 -3.98
N ALA A 166 1.11 1.04 -3.53
CA ALA A 166 -0.34 0.91 -3.41
C ALA A 166 -0.88 1.86 -2.34
N SER A 167 -0.18 2.01 -1.21
CA SER A 167 -0.53 2.93 -0.14
C SER A 167 -0.64 4.36 -0.66
N VAL A 168 0.37 4.83 -1.40
CA VAL A 168 0.37 6.19 -1.99
C VAL A 168 -0.75 6.35 -3.02
N ALA A 169 -0.93 5.38 -3.92
CA ALA A 169 -1.98 5.46 -4.95
C ALA A 169 -3.40 5.45 -4.38
N ILE A 170 -3.66 4.65 -3.35
CA ILE A 170 -4.95 4.60 -2.66
C ILE A 170 -5.14 5.86 -1.84
N GLN A 171 -4.14 6.26 -1.05
CA GLN A 171 -4.22 7.44 -0.18
C GLN A 171 -4.50 8.72 -0.98
N THR A 172 -3.81 8.91 -2.11
CA THR A 172 -4.02 10.07 -3.00
C THR A 172 -5.41 10.11 -3.62
N ALA A 173 -6.00 8.93 -3.92
CA ALA A 173 -7.38 8.84 -4.36
C ALA A 173 -8.38 9.17 -3.25
N LEU A 174 -8.07 8.79 -2.01
CA LEU A 174 -8.90 9.06 -0.83
C LEU A 174 -8.85 10.54 -0.40
N THR A 175 -7.71 11.22 -0.56
CA THR A 175 -7.53 12.62 -0.15
C THR A 175 -7.82 13.63 -1.26
N GLY A 176 -8.08 13.17 -2.50
CA GLY A 176 -8.47 14.06 -3.60
C GLY A 176 -7.31 14.79 -4.28
N SER A 177 -6.07 14.35 -4.09
CA SER A 177 -4.89 14.96 -4.73
C SER A 177 -4.68 14.53 -6.20
N GLY A 178 -5.56 13.65 -6.73
CA GLY A 178 -5.63 13.27 -8.15
C GLY A 178 -4.70 12.12 -8.57
N THR A 179 -5.07 11.39 -9.64
CA THR A 179 -4.34 10.21 -10.18
C THR A 179 -2.96 10.54 -10.74
N ARG A 180 -2.78 11.72 -11.35
CA ARG A 180 -1.51 12.12 -11.98
C ARG A 180 -0.36 12.13 -10.98
N VAL A 181 -0.68 12.49 -9.75
CA VAL A 181 0.26 12.60 -8.64
C VAL A 181 0.73 11.22 -8.13
N ALA A 182 -0.02 10.15 -8.43
CA ALA A 182 0.35 8.76 -8.14
C ALA A 182 0.75 7.96 -9.40
N ALA A 183 0.94 8.63 -10.55
CA ALA A 183 1.17 7.95 -11.83
C ALA A 183 2.39 7.02 -11.79
N ALA A 184 3.51 7.47 -11.23
CA ALA A 184 4.72 6.64 -11.11
C ALA A 184 4.46 5.36 -10.30
N THR A 185 3.75 5.47 -9.17
CA THR A 185 3.39 4.30 -8.33
C THR A 185 2.43 3.35 -9.03
N LEU A 186 1.46 3.87 -9.79
CA LEU A 186 0.54 3.05 -10.58
C LEU A 186 1.25 2.34 -11.73
N ILE A 187 2.14 3.04 -12.45
CA ILE A 187 2.97 2.46 -13.50
C ILE A 187 3.89 1.39 -12.91
N ALA A 188 4.49 1.63 -11.75
CA ALA A 188 5.33 0.65 -11.07
C ALA A 188 4.56 -0.61 -10.65
N LEU A 189 3.37 -0.46 -10.08
CA LEU A 189 2.50 -1.60 -9.73
C LEU A 189 2.03 -2.37 -10.96
N ALA A 190 1.51 -1.67 -11.96
CA ALA A 190 0.98 -2.27 -13.18
C ALA A 190 2.10 -2.96 -13.97
N GLY A 191 3.23 -2.28 -14.17
CA GLY A 191 4.40 -2.80 -14.86
C GLY A 191 4.99 -4.03 -14.16
N THR A 192 5.18 -3.97 -12.85
CA THR A 192 5.70 -5.13 -12.10
C THR A 192 4.73 -6.29 -12.14
N GLY A 193 3.42 -6.05 -11.98
CA GLY A 193 2.39 -7.09 -12.07
C GLY A 193 2.33 -7.72 -13.46
N ALA A 194 2.39 -6.91 -14.52
CA ALA A 194 2.36 -7.37 -15.90
C ALA A 194 3.59 -8.22 -16.24
N VAL A 195 4.80 -7.76 -15.88
CA VAL A 195 6.03 -8.54 -16.07
C VAL A 195 5.97 -9.83 -15.27
N THR A 196 5.52 -9.78 -14.00
CA THR A 196 5.37 -10.97 -13.16
C THR A 196 4.47 -12.01 -13.81
N LEU A 197 3.32 -11.59 -14.34
CA LEU A 197 2.36 -12.49 -14.99
C LEU A 197 2.86 -13.00 -16.34
N LEU A 198 3.48 -12.14 -17.15
CA LEU A 198 4.09 -12.49 -18.43
C LEU A 198 5.14 -13.58 -18.23
N VAL A 199 6.01 -13.38 -17.25
CA VAL A 199 7.09 -14.29 -16.88
C VAL A 199 6.54 -15.57 -16.25
N ALA A 200 5.50 -15.47 -15.42
CA ALA A 200 4.82 -16.62 -14.84
C ALA A 200 4.13 -17.50 -15.89
N ARG A 201 3.71 -16.94 -17.03
CA ARG A 201 3.05 -17.70 -18.10
C ARG A 201 3.97 -18.17 -19.21
N LEU A 202 4.86 -17.31 -19.70
CA LEU A 202 5.59 -17.56 -20.95
C LEU A 202 6.98 -18.17 -20.74
N TRP A 203 7.65 -17.93 -19.61
CA TRP A 203 9.05 -18.32 -19.46
C TRP A 203 9.26 -19.68 -18.76
N PRO A 204 10.21 -20.51 -19.26
CA PRO A 204 10.69 -21.68 -18.56
C PRO A 204 11.50 -21.30 -17.32
N ARG A 205 11.44 -22.17 -16.31
CA ARG A 205 11.77 -22.06 -14.88
C ARG A 205 13.08 -21.34 -14.47
N ARG A 206 13.98 -20.95 -15.37
CA ARG A 206 15.36 -20.51 -15.07
C ARG A 206 15.57 -19.01 -14.92
N TRP A 207 14.76 -18.17 -15.57
CA TRP A 207 14.93 -16.71 -15.55
C TRP A 207 13.81 -15.87 -14.92
N PRO A 208 12.76 -16.44 -14.30
CA PRO A 208 11.59 -15.63 -13.98
C PRO A 208 11.86 -14.55 -12.93
N TYR A 209 12.65 -14.90 -11.91
CA TYR A 209 13.01 -13.95 -10.86
C TYR A 209 13.93 -12.84 -11.35
N LEU A 210 14.85 -13.14 -12.27
CA LEU A 210 15.77 -12.13 -12.78
C LEU A 210 15.03 -11.04 -13.55
N LEU A 211 14.11 -11.42 -14.45
CA LEU A 211 13.28 -10.45 -15.19
C LEU A 211 12.35 -9.66 -14.28
N MET A 212 11.69 -10.34 -13.33
CA MET A 212 10.83 -9.69 -12.35
C MET A 212 11.61 -8.70 -11.50
N PHE A 213 12.80 -9.08 -11.02
CA PHE A 213 13.63 -8.25 -10.15
C PHE A 213 14.22 -7.05 -10.90
N SER A 214 14.65 -7.23 -12.14
CA SER A 214 15.09 -6.11 -12.99
C SER A 214 13.96 -5.13 -13.27
N ALA A 215 12.76 -5.62 -13.58
CA ALA A 215 11.59 -4.75 -13.77
C ALA A 215 11.22 -4.02 -12.48
N TRP A 216 11.24 -4.73 -11.34
CA TRP A 216 10.99 -4.15 -10.04
C TRP A 216 12.00 -3.05 -9.69
N LEU A 217 13.30 -3.30 -9.82
CA LEU A 217 14.35 -2.29 -9.57
C LEU A 217 14.24 -1.10 -10.53
N GLY A 218 14.00 -1.35 -11.81
CA GLY A 218 13.82 -0.27 -12.80
C GLY A 218 12.60 0.60 -12.50
N LEU A 219 11.49 -0.01 -12.09
CA LEU A 219 10.28 0.71 -11.71
C LEU A 219 10.41 1.39 -10.33
N SER A 220 11.20 0.83 -9.42
CA SER A 220 11.62 1.51 -8.18
C SER A 220 12.44 2.76 -8.50
N ALA A 221 13.37 2.69 -9.47
CA ALA A 221 14.12 3.88 -9.90
C ALA A 221 13.19 4.94 -10.50
N LEU A 222 12.16 4.55 -11.26
CA LEU A 222 11.13 5.48 -11.72
C LEU A 222 10.41 6.17 -10.55
N VAL A 223 9.98 5.42 -9.54
CA VAL A 223 9.32 5.98 -8.34
C VAL A 223 10.29 6.85 -7.52
N TRP A 224 11.58 6.51 -7.51
CA TRP A 224 12.61 7.32 -6.85
C TRP A 224 12.77 8.70 -7.49
N HIS A 225 12.78 8.75 -8.83
CA HIS A 225 12.93 10.00 -9.58
C HIS A 225 11.64 10.81 -9.68
N TRP A 226 10.49 10.14 -9.60
CA TRP A 226 9.16 10.77 -9.68
C TRP A 226 8.30 10.35 -8.48
N PRO A 227 8.69 10.74 -7.26
CA PRO A 227 8.01 10.30 -6.06
C PRO A 227 6.59 10.86 -6.00
N GLY A 228 5.66 10.03 -5.53
CA GLY A 228 4.34 10.50 -5.12
C GLY A 228 4.43 11.38 -3.86
N PRO A 229 3.33 12.06 -3.52
CA PRO A 229 3.28 12.97 -2.39
C PRO A 229 3.48 12.18 -1.09
N PRO A 230 4.12 12.78 -0.08
CA PRO A 230 4.27 12.14 1.22
C PRO A 230 2.88 11.82 1.80
N VAL A 231 2.78 10.69 2.51
CA VAL A 231 1.55 10.34 3.23
C VAL A 231 1.31 11.43 4.30
N PRO A 232 0.12 12.05 4.37
CA PRO A 232 -0.11 13.32 5.08
C PRO A 232 0.30 13.42 6.57
N ARG A 233 0.56 12.30 7.25
CA ARG A 233 1.00 12.33 8.66
C ARG A 233 2.44 12.72 8.89
N ALA A 234 3.32 12.52 7.91
CA ALA A 234 4.72 12.85 8.08
C ALA A 234 4.93 14.36 8.36
N GLU A 235 3.98 15.20 7.97
CA GLU A 235 4.08 16.66 8.07
C GLU A 235 3.36 17.26 9.28
N ILE A 236 2.41 16.56 9.92
CA ILE A 236 1.72 17.12 11.10
C ILE A 236 2.69 17.22 12.29
N SER A 237 3.61 16.26 12.45
CA SER A 237 4.66 16.35 13.47
C SER A 237 5.70 17.44 13.17
N ALA A 238 5.96 17.75 11.90
CA ALA A 238 6.87 18.83 11.51
C ALA A 238 6.20 20.22 11.62
N GLY A 239 4.92 20.33 11.24
CA GLY A 239 4.13 21.54 11.34
C GLY A 239 3.79 21.91 12.79
N GLN A 240 3.53 20.91 13.65
CA GLN A 240 3.34 21.14 15.09
C GLN A 240 4.66 21.48 15.80
N ALA A 241 5.81 20.96 15.35
CA ALA A 241 7.11 21.38 15.90
C ALA A 241 7.46 22.83 15.52
N VAL A 242 7.10 23.26 14.31
CA VAL A 242 7.34 24.65 13.84
C VAL A 242 6.35 25.65 14.46
N THR A 243 5.11 25.24 14.74
CA THR A 243 4.16 26.11 15.48
C THR A 243 4.39 26.12 16.98
N ALA A 244 4.83 25.02 17.60
CA ALA A 244 5.16 24.98 19.03
C ALA A 244 6.48 25.70 19.39
N THR A 245 7.37 25.92 18.42
CA THR A 245 8.58 26.74 18.61
C THR A 245 8.39 28.21 18.24
N ALA A 246 7.34 28.55 17.48
CA ALA A 246 7.01 29.94 17.15
C ALA A 246 6.35 30.71 18.31
N ASP A 247 5.83 30.02 19.33
CA ASP A 247 5.07 30.64 20.42
C ASP A 247 5.88 30.90 21.71
N ASN A 248 7.20 30.64 21.70
CA ASN A 248 8.11 30.90 22.84
C ASN A 248 9.29 31.83 22.50
N GLY A 249 9.15 32.66 21.46
CA GLY A 249 10.07 33.78 21.22
C GLY A 249 9.74 34.96 22.16
N PRO A 250 10.74 35.68 22.72
CA PRO A 250 10.49 36.74 23.69
C PRO A 250 9.60 37.82 23.06
N ALA A 251 8.58 38.23 23.81
CA ALA A 251 7.66 39.30 23.44
C ALA A 251 8.42 40.49 22.86
N ARG A 252 8.25 40.76 21.56
CA ARG A 252 8.68 42.02 20.96
C ARG A 252 7.93 43.15 21.65
N PRO A 253 8.62 44.22 22.11
CA PRO A 253 7.95 45.33 22.76
C PRO A 253 6.97 45.98 21.79
N ALA A 254 5.76 46.24 22.28
CA ALA A 254 4.71 46.91 21.54
C ALA A 254 5.12 48.36 21.23
N CYS A 255 5.43 48.67 19.98
CA CYS A 255 5.52 50.05 19.52
C CYS A 255 4.09 50.62 19.38
N ARG A 256 3.62 51.31 20.43
CA ARG A 256 2.53 52.29 20.35
C ARG A 256 3.13 53.66 20.09
N GLY A 257 2.73 54.34 19.01
CA GLY A 257 2.90 55.79 18.91
C GLY A 257 2.95 56.35 17.48
N PRO A 258 2.26 57.47 17.18
CA PRO A 258 1.98 57.92 15.82
C PRO A 258 3.08 58.84 15.24
N SER A 259 3.11 58.92 13.90
CA SER A 259 3.66 59.99 13.07
C SER A 259 5.10 60.47 13.33
N GLY A 260 5.99 60.19 12.38
CA GLY A 260 7.08 61.09 12.02
C GLY A 260 8.50 60.59 12.31
N SER A 261 9.23 60.34 11.22
CA SER A 261 10.70 60.29 11.07
C SER A 261 11.50 59.13 11.68
N ALA A 262 12.30 58.54 10.79
CA ALA A 262 13.56 57.81 10.97
C ALA A 262 13.55 56.43 11.65
N GLY A 263 13.84 55.41 10.83
CA GLY A 263 14.73 54.30 11.22
C GLY A 263 14.11 53.11 11.92
N CYS A 264 13.54 52.19 11.13
CA CYS A 264 13.72 50.73 11.16
C CYS A 264 12.91 50.11 10.02
#